data_AF-A0A3B9HG16-F1
#
_entry.id   AF-A0A3B9HG16-F1
#
_cell.length_a   1.000
_cell.length_b   1.000
_cell.length_c   1.000
_cell.angle_alpha   90.00
_cell.angle_beta   90.00
_cell.angle_gamma   90.00
#
_symmetry.space_group_name_H-M   'P 1'
#
loop_
_entity.id
_entity.type
_entity.pdbx_description
1 polymer ?
#
loop_
_entity_poly.entity_id
_entity_poly.type
_entity_poly.pdbx_seq_one_letter_code
_entity_poly.pdbx_strand_id
1 'polypeptide(L)' 'QQGSISLIQRRFRVGYSRAARLIDQMEQLGIVGPFTGSKAREVLVDESYLQVLDDDASP' A
#
# COMPACT_ATOMS: atom_id res chain seq x y z
N GLN A 1 3.88 -10.34 -3.03
CA GLN A 1 2.88 -9.59 -3.83
C GLN A 1 3.50 -8.24 -4.25
N GLN A 2 2.94 -7.50 -5.22
CA GLN A 2 3.49 -6.21 -5.66
C GLN A 2 2.43 -5.10 -5.65
N GLY A 3 2.80 -3.92 -5.13
CA GLY A 3 1.97 -2.72 -5.09
C GLY A 3 2.43 -1.67 -6.11
N SER A 4 1.52 -1.21 -6.97
CA SER A 4 1.83 -0.17 -7.96
C SER A 4 0.78 0.94 -7.97
N ILE A 5 1.22 2.15 -8.35
CA ILE A 5 0.34 3.33 -8.47
C ILE A 5 -0.82 3.03 -9.44
N SER A 6 -0.54 2.40 -10.59
CA SER A 6 -1.57 2.09 -11.59
C SER A 6 -2.59 1.06 -11.09
N LEU A 7 -2.19 0.12 -10.23
CA LEU A 7 -3.10 -0.80 -9.56
C LEU A 7 -4.07 -0.05 -8.63
N ILE A 8 -3.54 0.86 -7.81
CA ILE A 8 -4.32 1.70 -6.89
C ILE A 8 -5.30 2.58 -7.68
N GLN A 9 -4.84 3.22 -8.76
CA GLN A 9 -5.69 4.04 -9.63
C GLN A 9 -6.91 3.26 -10.13
N ARG A 10 -6.72 2.03 -10.62
CA ARG A 10 -7.81 1.22 -11.18
C ARG A 10 -8.75 0.68 -10.09
N ARG A 11 -8.21 0.17 -8.99
CA ARG A 11 -9.01 -0.46 -7.91
C ARG A 11 -9.83 0.56 -7.14
N PHE A 12 -9.26 1.73 -6.86
CA PHE A 12 -9.91 2.77 -6.06
C PHE A 12 -10.50 3.91 -6.89
N ARG A 13 -10.33 3.88 -8.23
CA ARG A 13 -10.81 4.91 -9.16
C ARG A 13 -10.32 6.32 -8.80
N VAL A 14 -9.02 6.42 -8.52
CA VAL A 14 -8.37 7.66 -8.10
C VAL A 14 -7.35 8.15 -9.14
N GLY A 15 -7.13 9.46 -9.19
CA GLY A 15 -6.09 10.07 -10.03
C GLY A 15 -4.68 9.76 -9.53
N TYR A 16 -3.68 9.96 -10.40
CA TYR A 16 -2.27 9.65 -10.14
C TYR A 16 -1.76 10.26 -8.82
N SER A 17 -1.96 11.55 -8.58
CA SER A 17 -1.43 12.22 -7.38
C SER A 17 -1.99 11.66 -6.07
N ARG A 18 -3.24 11.17 -6.07
CA ARG A 18 -3.83 10.52 -4.89
C ARG A 18 -3.25 9.11 -4.73
N ALA A 19 -3.12 8.34 -5.81
CA ALA A 19 -2.51 7.02 -5.76
C ALA A 19 -1.02 7.06 -5.34
N ALA A 20 -0.26 8.07 -5.78
CA ALA A 20 1.12 8.30 -5.34
C ALA A 20 1.19 8.57 -3.83
N ARG A 21 0.35 9.47 -3.31
CA ARG A 21 0.31 9.72 -1.86
C ARG A 21 -0.07 8.49 -1.04
N LEU A 22 -1.02 7.69 -1.52
CA LEU A 22 -1.40 6.45 -0.84
C LEU A 22 -0.24 5.46 -0.80
N ILE A 23 0.49 5.27 -1.90
CA ILE A 23 1.60 4.31 -1.92
C ILE A 23 2.79 4.78 -1.06
N ASP A 24 3.02 6.08 -0.95
CA ASP A 24 4.05 6.65 -0.08
C ASP A 24 3.66 6.52 1.41
N GLN A 25 2.37 6.69 1.74
CA GLN A 25 1.87 6.41 3.10
C GLN A 25 2.01 4.93 3.46
N MET A 26 1.73 4.02 2.52
CA MET A 26 1.94 2.60 2.72
C MET A 26 3.43 2.26 2.96
N GLU A 27 4.36 2.96 2.31
CA GLU A 27 5.80 2.82 2.58
C GLU A 27 6.14 3.28 4.00
N GLN A 28 5.66 4.46 4.40
CA GLN A 28 5.89 5.01 5.75
C GLN A 28 5.37 4.10 6.85
N LEU A 29 4.27 3.40 6.60
CA LEU A 29 3.68 2.41 7.51
C LEU A 29 4.34 1.03 7.44
N GLY A 30 5.37 0.85 6.59
CA GLY A 30 6.06 -0.44 6.43
C GLY A 30 5.23 -1.51 5.70
N ILE A 31 4.15 -1.13 5.02
CA ILE A 31 3.27 -2.04 4.27
C ILE A 31 3.90 -2.42 2.92
N VAL A 32 4.59 -1.46 2.29
CA VAL A 32 5.34 -1.69 1.05
C VAL A 32 6.79 -1.22 1.19
N GLY A 33 7.68 -1.85 0.42
CA GLY A 33 9.10 -1.50 0.37
C GLY A 33 9.38 -0.20 -0.38
N PRO A 34 10.66 0.22 -0.37
CA PRO A 34 11.09 1.45 -1.02
C PRO A 34 10.91 1.39 -2.53
N PHE A 35 10.85 2.57 -3.14
CA PHE A 35 10.80 2.67 -4.59
C PHE A 35 12.15 2.27 -5.20
N THR A 36 12.16 1.19 -5.99
CA THR A 36 13.37 0.68 -6.65
C THR A 36 13.44 1.04 -8.13
N GLY A 37 12.86 2.18 -8.53
CA GLY A 37 12.83 2.63 -9.93
C GLY A 37 11.66 2.04 -10.73
N SER A 38 11.92 1.30 -11.81
CA SER A 38 10.87 0.90 -12.77
C SER A 38 9.92 -0.20 -12.27
N LYS A 39 10.20 -0.80 -11.10
CA LYS A 39 9.41 -1.92 -10.56
C LYS A 39 8.33 -1.43 -9.60
N ALA A 40 7.24 -2.18 -9.55
CA ALA A 40 6.25 -2.06 -8.50
C ALA A 40 6.90 -2.32 -7.13
N ARG A 41 6.43 -1.63 -6.08
CA ARG A 41 6.97 -1.79 -4.73
C ARG A 41 6.62 -3.18 -4.21
N GLU A 42 7.57 -3.78 -3.50
CA GLU A 42 7.36 -5.06 -2.81
C GLU A 42 6.34 -4.87 -1.67
N VAL A 43 5.42 -5.82 -1.50
CA VAL A 43 4.51 -5.83 -0.34
C VAL A 43 5.21 -6.57 0.78
N LEU A 44 5.37 -5.91 1.93
CA LEU A 44 6.15 -6.41 3.09
C LEU A 44 5.29 -7.11 4.14
N VAL A 45 3.96 -6.93 4.07
CA VAL A 45 3.00 -7.55 4.99
C VAL A 45 2.24 -8.68 4.30
N ASP A 46 1.76 -9.63 5.08
CA ASP A 46 0.87 -10.69 4.63
C ASP A 46 -0.57 -10.45 5.10
N GLU A 47 -1.46 -11.43 4.89
CA GLU A 47 -2.87 -11.32 5.24
C GLU A 47 -3.12 -11.20 6.76
N SER A 48 -2.20 -11.66 7.61
CA SER A 48 -2.32 -11.55 9.06
C SER A 48 -2.26 -10.10 9.55
N TYR A 49 -1.63 -9.20 8.79
CA TYR A 49 -1.59 -7.78 9.09
C TYR A 49 -3.00 -7.15 9.13
N LEU A 50 -3.94 -7.68 8.36
CA LEU A 50 -5.32 -7.20 8.38
C LEU A 50 -6.00 -7.51 9.72
N GLN A 51 -5.68 -8.65 10.35
CA GLN A 51 -6.23 -9.02 11.65
C GLN A 51 -5.76 -8.06 12.75
N VAL A 52 -4.50 -7.62 12.69
CA VAL A 52 -3.94 -6.64 13.63
C VAL A 52 -4.65 -5.29 13.55
N LEU A 53 -5.05 -4.84 12.36
CA LEU A 53 -5.78 -3.58 12.18
C LEU A 53 -7.19 -3.63 12.76
N ASP A 54 -7.85 -4.79 12.68
CA ASP A 54 -9.19 -4.98 13.23
C ASP A 54 -9.16 -5.04 14.77
N ASP A 55 -8.09 -5.59 15.36
CA ASP A 55 -7.92 -5.70 16.81
C ASP A 55 -7.62 -4.35 17.49
N ASP A 56 -6.82 -3.47 16.88
CA ASP A 56 -6.51 -2.12 17.41
C ASP A 56 -7.71 -1.15 17.30
N ALA A 57 -8.73 -1.53 16.51
CA ALA A 57 -10.01 -0.84 16.42
C ALA A 57 -11.05 -1.30 17.46
N SER A 58 -10.69 -2.24 18.35
CA SER A 58 -11.54 -2.60 19.51
C SER A 58 -11.46 -1.50 20.59
N PRO A 59 -12.61 -0.98 21.05
CA PRO A 59 -12.66 0.04 22.10
C PRO A 59 -12.21 -0.45 23.48
#